data_AF-X0KWQ5-F1
#
_entry.id   AF-X0KWQ5-F1
#
_cell.length_a   1.000
_cell.length_b   1.000
_cell.length_c   1.000
_cell.angle_alpha   90.00
_cell.angle_beta   90.00
_cell.angle_gamma   90.00
#
_symmetry.space_group_name_H-M   'P 1'
#
loop_
_entity.id
_entity.type
_entity.pdbx_description
1 polymer ?
#
loop_
_entity_poly.entity_id
_entity_poly.type
_entity_poly.pdbx_seq_one_letter_code
_entity_poly.pdbx_strand_id
1 'polypeptide(L)'
;MTYKRFQILNRHLRPFDYTKLEDDEQFPEVFQCAQPWSEHIQYATTQLCEPGSHLAVDEGMIRYTGRNSEITYVPGKPTDTGFKEVIYVLTDDGDKVIALNSTQSVVIALINLLPQSTYHIFVDNIFSSPDLFLSLRQHGHGATGTAHPNCGIYKEFADYKVKDQSGKSGFKFNEIRVVPTPDNQVNQIAWKDNALVLFLSTVFKGDERCERWRKRPSTKKATARPIQRFFGDEASKLISTPTVATTYNDEMNHVDRGDQMRAYQGYDHPIRRGAWQALTWTFLLDVVLVNSYLLQRHGQPNWSRYTSQKEWRRRIYNELFKGFHRERPPGWAAKVKKLKEAFGAGQQ
;
A
#
# COMPACT_ATOMS: atom_id res chain seq x y z
N MET A 1 -2.78 4.06 -34.27
CA MET A 1 -4.26 4.10 -34.15
C MET A 1 -4.73 5.54 -34.32
N THR A 2 -5.92 5.81 -34.89
CA THR A 2 -6.44 7.19 -34.97
C THR A 2 -6.97 7.66 -33.61
N TYR A 3 -6.93 8.95 -33.35
CA TYR A 3 -7.46 9.54 -32.11
C TYR A 3 -8.94 9.19 -31.87
N LYS A 4 -9.79 9.28 -32.91
CA LYS A 4 -11.21 8.90 -32.83
C LYS A 4 -11.40 7.44 -32.40
N ARG A 5 -10.62 6.52 -32.95
CA ARG A 5 -10.69 5.10 -32.56
C ARG A 5 -10.24 4.90 -31.13
N PHE A 6 -9.18 5.58 -30.70
CA PHE A 6 -8.72 5.56 -29.31
C PHE A 6 -9.82 6.02 -28.35
N GLN A 7 -10.48 7.16 -28.62
CA GLN A 7 -11.56 7.66 -27.76
C GLN A 7 -12.74 6.68 -27.65
N ILE A 8 -13.13 6.04 -28.75
CA ILE A 8 -14.20 5.03 -28.76
C ILE A 8 -13.82 3.84 -27.88
N LEU A 9 -12.60 3.32 -28.05
CA LEU A 9 -12.11 2.19 -27.25
C LEU A 9 -11.99 2.59 -25.76
N ASN A 10 -11.40 3.74 -25.45
CA ASN A 10 -11.25 4.19 -24.07
C ASN A 10 -12.59 4.38 -23.34
N ARG A 11 -13.66 4.75 -24.07
CA ARG A 11 -15.00 4.91 -23.49
C ARG A 11 -15.72 3.57 -23.25
N HIS A 12 -15.45 2.56 -24.07
CA HIS A 12 -16.28 1.35 -24.18
C HIS A 12 -15.58 0.06 -23.80
N LEU A 13 -14.25 0.03 -23.76
CA LEU A 13 -13.51 -1.12 -23.26
C LEU A 13 -13.88 -1.34 -21.79
N ARG A 14 -14.20 -2.59 -21.43
CA ARG A 14 -14.44 -3.04 -20.06
C ARG A 14 -13.60 -4.29 -19.83
N PRO A 15 -12.80 -4.37 -18.75
CA PRO A 15 -12.06 -5.58 -18.41
C PRO A 15 -12.90 -6.63 -17.66
N PHE A 16 -14.22 -6.44 -17.60
CA PHE A 16 -15.16 -7.28 -16.87
C PHE A 16 -16.45 -7.47 -17.67
N ASP A 17 -17.22 -8.49 -17.28
CA ASP A 17 -18.53 -8.77 -17.84
C ASP A 17 -19.61 -8.05 -17.04
N TYR A 18 -20.17 -6.98 -17.62
CA TYR A 18 -21.15 -6.13 -16.93
C TYR A 18 -22.51 -6.82 -16.72
N THR A 19 -22.76 -7.97 -17.36
CA THR A 19 -24.01 -8.72 -17.15
C THR A 19 -23.95 -9.65 -15.94
N LYS A 20 -22.80 -9.75 -15.29
CA LYS A 20 -22.56 -10.60 -14.10
C LYS A 20 -22.43 -9.78 -12.81
N LEU A 21 -22.74 -8.48 -12.87
CA LEU A 21 -22.74 -7.65 -11.68
C LEU A 21 -24.01 -7.93 -10.88
N GLU A 22 -23.83 -8.06 -9.57
CA GLU A 22 -24.90 -8.32 -8.61
C GLU A 22 -25.13 -7.06 -7.77
N ASP A 23 -26.39 -6.84 -7.36
CA ASP A 23 -26.73 -5.77 -6.43
C ASP A 23 -26.43 -6.25 -5.00
N ASP A 24 -25.17 -6.16 -4.62
CA ASP A 24 -24.64 -6.57 -3.32
C ASP A 24 -24.24 -5.35 -2.48
N GLU A 25 -24.97 -5.13 -1.38
CA GLU A 25 -24.69 -4.03 -0.43
C GLU A 25 -23.33 -4.18 0.27
N GLN A 26 -22.84 -5.41 0.47
CA GLN A 26 -21.55 -5.69 1.11
C GLN A 26 -20.38 -5.61 0.14
N PHE A 27 -20.63 -5.87 -1.15
CA PHE A 27 -19.62 -5.80 -2.19
C PHE A 27 -20.08 -4.94 -3.39
N PRO A 28 -19.92 -3.60 -3.30
CA PRO A 28 -20.42 -2.67 -4.31
C PRO A 28 -19.95 -2.95 -5.73
N GLU A 29 -20.80 -2.68 -6.72
CA GLU A 29 -20.56 -2.94 -8.16
C GLU A 29 -19.20 -2.43 -8.67
N VAL A 30 -18.74 -1.28 -8.16
CA VAL A 30 -17.48 -0.67 -8.59
C VAL A 30 -16.27 -1.59 -8.32
N PHE A 31 -16.33 -2.37 -7.24
CA PHE A 31 -15.27 -3.31 -6.87
C PHE A 31 -15.43 -4.64 -7.58
N GLN A 32 -16.66 -5.12 -7.77
CA GLN A 32 -16.96 -6.26 -8.66
C GLN A 32 -16.38 -6.05 -10.06
N CYS A 33 -16.44 -4.83 -10.60
CA CYS A 33 -15.84 -4.48 -11.89
C CYS A 33 -14.31 -4.68 -11.93
N ALA A 34 -13.62 -4.54 -10.79
CA ALA A 34 -12.17 -4.67 -10.69
C ALA A 34 -11.73 -6.08 -10.26
N GLN A 35 -12.63 -6.84 -9.63
CA GLN A 35 -12.34 -8.13 -9.01
C GLN A 35 -11.67 -9.14 -9.94
N PRO A 36 -12.18 -9.43 -11.17
CA PRO A 36 -11.56 -10.46 -12.02
C PRO A 36 -10.09 -10.16 -12.35
N TRP A 37 -9.77 -8.88 -12.51
CA TRP A 37 -8.40 -8.43 -12.77
C TRP A 37 -7.56 -8.48 -11.51
N SER A 38 -8.11 -8.06 -10.37
CA SER A 38 -7.45 -8.14 -9.06
C SER A 38 -7.06 -9.57 -8.71
N GLU A 39 -8.02 -10.51 -8.78
CA GLU A 39 -7.79 -11.93 -8.51
C GLU A 39 -6.73 -12.52 -9.43
N HIS A 40 -6.79 -12.23 -10.73
CA HIS A 40 -5.78 -12.69 -11.67
C HIS A 40 -4.38 -12.13 -11.37
N ILE A 41 -4.28 -10.84 -11.01
CA ILE A 41 -3.00 -10.21 -10.67
C ILE A 41 -2.44 -10.79 -9.37
N GLN A 42 -3.28 -11.01 -8.36
CA GLN A 42 -2.88 -11.64 -7.10
C GLN A 42 -2.37 -13.05 -7.34
N TYR A 43 -3.14 -13.88 -8.06
CA TYR A 43 -2.73 -15.22 -8.45
C TYR A 43 -1.41 -15.22 -9.24
N ALA A 44 -1.28 -14.40 -10.28
CA ALA A 44 -0.06 -14.32 -11.07
C ALA A 44 1.14 -13.88 -10.21
N THR A 45 0.93 -12.96 -9.27
CA THR A 45 1.98 -12.48 -8.37
C THR A 45 2.49 -13.60 -7.47
N THR A 46 1.60 -14.42 -6.88
CA THR A 46 2.01 -15.55 -6.03
C THR A 46 2.71 -16.66 -6.81
N GLN A 47 2.46 -16.79 -8.11
CA GLN A 47 3.19 -17.74 -8.97
C GLN A 47 4.56 -17.22 -9.43
N LEU A 48 4.74 -15.90 -9.53
CA LEU A 48 5.94 -15.28 -10.11
C LEU A 48 6.94 -14.79 -9.06
N CYS A 49 6.51 -14.60 -7.82
CA CYS A 49 7.34 -14.06 -6.75
C CYS A 49 7.00 -14.72 -5.42
N GLU A 50 8.00 -15.26 -4.76
CA GLU A 50 7.90 -15.64 -3.35
C GLU A 50 8.16 -14.40 -2.49
N PRO A 51 7.28 -14.07 -1.53
CA PRO A 51 7.52 -12.96 -0.62
C PRO A 51 8.69 -13.27 0.32
N GLY A 52 9.39 -12.23 0.76
CA GLY A 52 10.38 -12.34 1.83
C GLY A 52 9.72 -12.58 3.19
N SER A 53 10.54 -12.75 4.22
CA SER A 53 10.05 -12.95 5.60
C SER A 53 9.46 -11.69 6.24
N HIS A 54 9.76 -10.49 5.72
CA HIS A 54 9.24 -9.22 6.23
C HIS A 54 8.16 -8.69 5.28
N LEU A 55 7.01 -8.34 5.84
CA LEU A 55 5.86 -7.82 5.11
C LEU A 55 5.43 -6.49 5.71
N ALA A 56 5.17 -5.48 4.89
CA ALA A 56 4.63 -4.20 5.35
C ALA A 56 3.21 -4.02 4.81
N VAL A 57 2.27 -3.66 5.69
CA VAL A 57 0.86 -3.42 5.37
C VAL A 57 0.51 -1.98 5.72
N ASP A 58 -0.03 -1.27 4.74
CA ASP A 58 -0.48 0.11 4.88
C ASP A 58 -1.71 0.36 4.00
N GLU A 59 -2.31 1.53 4.16
CA GLU A 59 -3.44 2.01 3.38
C GLU A 59 -3.00 2.80 2.14
N GLY A 60 -3.26 2.26 0.95
CA GLY A 60 -3.17 2.98 -0.31
C GLY A 60 -4.38 3.88 -0.60
N MET A 61 -4.19 4.91 -1.44
CA MET A 61 -5.27 5.76 -1.98
C MET A 61 -5.22 5.78 -3.51
N ILE A 62 -6.36 5.52 -4.15
CA ILE A 62 -6.57 5.56 -5.60
C ILE A 62 -7.37 6.81 -5.94
N ARG A 63 -6.72 7.79 -6.56
CA ARG A 63 -7.36 9.09 -6.87
C ARG A 63 -8.58 8.93 -7.77
N TYR A 64 -9.72 9.44 -7.32
CA TYR A 64 -10.91 9.59 -8.15
C TYR A 64 -11.78 10.71 -7.57
N THR A 65 -12.20 11.63 -8.44
CA THR A 65 -12.98 12.83 -8.05
C THR A 65 -14.35 12.90 -8.71
N GLY A 66 -14.74 11.83 -9.42
CA GLY A 66 -16.09 11.69 -9.94
C GLY A 66 -17.07 11.28 -8.84
N ARG A 67 -18.37 11.27 -9.16
CA ARG A 67 -19.41 10.84 -8.22
C ARG A 67 -19.38 9.31 -8.09
N ASN A 68 -19.24 8.82 -6.87
CA ASN A 68 -19.41 7.42 -6.47
C ASN A 68 -19.55 7.38 -4.93
N SER A 69 -20.34 6.46 -4.37
CA SER A 69 -20.57 6.35 -2.93
C SER A 69 -19.37 5.85 -2.14
N GLU A 70 -18.48 5.09 -2.78
CA GLU A 70 -17.37 4.38 -2.13
C GLU A 70 -16.08 5.21 -2.04
N ILE A 71 -16.12 6.49 -2.42
CA ILE A 71 -14.96 7.38 -2.33
C ILE A 71 -14.87 7.98 -0.93
N THR A 72 -13.66 8.11 -0.42
CA THR A 72 -13.37 8.69 0.88
C THR A 72 -12.52 9.94 0.72
N TYR A 73 -12.71 10.90 1.63
CA TYR A 73 -11.82 12.04 1.81
C TYR A 73 -10.95 11.84 3.04
N VAL A 74 -9.63 11.83 2.84
CA VAL A 74 -8.61 11.67 3.88
C VAL A 74 -7.70 12.91 3.87
N PRO A 75 -7.96 13.90 4.76
CA PRO A 75 -7.18 15.12 4.81
C PRO A 75 -5.69 14.85 5.06
N GLY A 76 -4.83 15.56 4.33
CA GLY A 76 -3.37 15.54 4.55
C GLY A 76 -2.61 14.43 3.81
N LYS A 77 -3.29 13.49 3.13
CA LYS A 77 -2.64 12.59 2.17
C LYS A 77 -2.36 13.32 0.84
N PRO A 78 -1.29 12.98 0.11
CA PRO A 78 -1.03 13.55 -1.23
C PRO A 78 -2.17 13.32 -2.22
N THR A 79 -2.86 12.19 -2.08
CA THR A 79 -4.15 11.90 -2.69
C THR A 79 -5.18 11.90 -1.58
N ASP A 80 -5.86 13.03 -1.40
CA ASP A 80 -6.82 13.24 -0.32
C ASP A 80 -8.23 12.73 -0.64
N THR A 81 -8.56 12.53 -1.92
CA THR A 81 -9.90 12.11 -2.36
C THR A 81 -9.81 10.96 -3.35
N GLY A 82 -10.53 9.87 -3.08
CA GLY A 82 -10.59 8.72 -3.97
C GLY A 82 -11.04 7.44 -3.28
N PHE A 83 -10.81 6.30 -3.91
CA PHE A 83 -10.98 5.01 -3.26
C PHE A 83 -9.81 4.81 -2.31
N LYS A 84 -10.09 4.47 -1.05
CA LYS A 84 -9.11 3.77 -0.23
C LYS A 84 -8.78 2.46 -0.93
N GLU A 85 -7.55 1.97 -0.92
CA GLU A 85 -7.23 0.67 -1.50
C GLU A 85 -8.08 -0.38 -0.77
N VAL A 86 -9.15 -0.83 -1.42
CA VAL A 86 -10.19 -1.58 -0.74
C VAL A 86 -9.85 -3.06 -0.80
N ILE A 87 -9.59 -3.62 0.37
CA ILE A 87 -9.50 -5.05 0.58
C ILE A 87 -10.85 -5.46 1.15
N TYR A 88 -11.66 -6.12 0.34
CA TYR A 88 -12.84 -6.82 0.81
C TYR A 88 -12.40 -8.15 1.37
N VAL A 89 -12.63 -8.34 2.66
CA VAL A 89 -12.38 -9.61 3.33
C VAL A 89 -13.70 -10.32 3.50
N LEU A 90 -13.87 -11.44 2.79
CA LEU A 90 -14.86 -12.43 3.14
C LEU A 90 -14.22 -13.34 4.20
N THR A 91 -14.62 -13.20 5.46
CA THR A 91 -14.17 -14.11 6.51
C THR A 91 -15.10 -15.31 6.54
N ASP A 92 -14.58 -16.50 6.21
CA ASP A 92 -15.20 -17.74 6.66
C ASP A 92 -14.87 -17.92 8.15
N ASP A 93 -15.90 -18.07 8.99
CA ASP A 93 -15.80 -18.30 10.44
C ASP A 93 -15.02 -19.59 10.73
N GLY A 94 -13.70 -19.50 10.81
CA GLY A 94 -12.80 -20.64 10.95
C GLY A 94 -11.60 -20.36 11.86
N ASP A 95 -11.81 -20.66 13.14
CA ASP A 95 -10.85 -20.91 14.23
C ASP A 95 -10.17 -19.76 15.02
N LYS A 96 -10.43 -19.84 16.34
CA LYS A 96 -9.92 -19.10 17.52
C LYS A 96 -10.06 -17.57 17.53
N VAL A 97 -11.21 -17.21 18.11
CA VAL A 97 -11.85 -15.89 18.19
C VAL A 97 -11.10 -14.94 19.13
N ILE A 98 -10.10 -14.24 18.60
CA ILE A 98 -9.90 -12.84 19.01
C ILE A 98 -10.80 -12.04 18.08
N ALA A 99 -11.84 -11.41 18.65
CA ALA A 99 -12.77 -10.60 17.87
C ALA A 99 -12.04 -9.34 17.38
N LEU A 100 -11.55 -9.37 16.14
CA LEU A 100 -10.94 -8.24 15.47
C LEU A 100 -12.00 -7.38 14.79
N ASN A 101 -11.76 -6.08 14.73
CA ASN A 101 -12.61 -5.21 13.90
C ASN A 101 -12.31 -5.41 12.41
N SER A 102 -13.20 -4.94 11.54
CA SER A 102 -13.07 -5.11 10.09
C SER A 102 -11.74 -4.58 9.52
N THR A 103 -11.20 -3.51 10.08
CA THR A 103 -9.91 -2.95 9.65
C THR A 103 -8.74 -3.86 10.00
N GLN A 104 -8.76 -4.49 11.18
CA GLN A 104 -7.73 -5.43 11.62
C GLN A 104 -7.80 -6.76 10.88
N SER A 105 -9.00 -7.26 10.61
CA SER A 105 -9.22 -8.52 9.89
C SER A 105 -8.64 -8.52 8.48
N VAL A 106 -8.50 -7.34 7.86
CA VAL A 106 -7.77 -7.15 6.59
C VAL A 106 -6.36 -7.71 6.64
N VAL A 107 -5.63 -7.48 7.74
CA VAL A 107 -4.25 -7.94 7.85
C VAL A 107 -4.19 -9.47 7.83
N ILE A 108 -5.08 -10.14 8.57
CA ILE A 108 -5.16 -11.60 8.62
C ILE A 108 -5.51 -12.18 7.24
N ALA A 109 -6.51 -11.61 6.58
CA ALA A 109 -6.91 -12.08 5.26
C ALA A 109 -5.81 -11.91 4.21
N LEU A 110 -5.08 -10.79 4.22
CA LEU A 110 -3.93 -10.60 3.34
C LEU A 110 -2.85 -11.67 3.56
N ILE A 111 -2.58 -12.03 4.82
CA ILE A 111 -1.58 -13.05 5.15
C ILE A 111 -2.05 -14.43 4.69
N ASN A 112 -3.33 -14.75 4.85
CA ASN A 112 -3.90 -16.03 4.42
C ASN A 112 -3.85 -16.23 2.89
N LEU A 113 -3.70 -15.16 2.10
CA LEU A 113 -3.49 -15.23 0.65
C LEU A 113 -2.03 -15.54 0.26
N LEU A 114 -1.10 -15.48 1.20
CA LEU A 114 0.32 -15.73 0.95
C LEU A 114 0.66 -17.22 1.15
N PRO A 115 1.79 -17.70 0.58
CA PRO A 115 2.29 -19.03 0.87
C PRO A 115 2.46 -19.25 2.38
N GLN A 116 2.23 -20.48 2.85
CA GLN A 116 2.42 -20.82 4.26
C GLN A 116 3.88 -20.64 4.68
N SER A 117 4.13 -19.71 5.59
CA SER A 117 5.46 -19.42 6.15
C SER A 117 5.31 -18.62 7.45
N THR A 118 6.43 -18.37 8.14
CA THR A 118 6.48 -17.44 9.27
C THR A 118 6.93 -16.07 8.77
N TYR A 119 6.04 -15.09 8.92
CA TYR A 119 6.30 -13.70 8.54
C TYR A 119 6.50 -12.80 9.76
N HIS A 120 7.26 -11.73 9.57
CA HIS A 120 7.30 -10.56 10.44
C HIS A 120 6.54 -9.43 9.76
N ILE A 121 5.38 -9.10 10.30
CA ILE A 121 4.43 -8.16 9.72
C ILE A 121 4.61 -6.78 10.37
N PHE A 122 4.78 -5.77 9.53
CA PHE A 122 4.87 -4.37 9.90
C PHE A 122 3.58 -3.68 9.50
N VAL A 123 2.92 -3.02 10.45
CA VAL A 123 1.61 -2.39 10.21
C VAL A 123 1.58 -0.95 10.71
N ASP A 124 0.86 -0.09 10.00
CA ASP A 124 0.60 1.26 10.48
C ASP A 124 -0.40 1.26 11.68
N ASN A 125 -0.46 2.41 12.35
CA ASN A 125 -1.26 2.66 13.54
C ASN A 125 -2.77 2.40 13.39
N ILE A 126 -3.32 2.52 12.17
CA ILE A 126 -4.73 2.29 11.91
C ILE A 126 -5.12 0.82 12.08
N PHE A 127 -4.19 -0.09 11.83
CA PHE A 127 -4.38 -1.53 12.00
C PHE A 127 -3.97 -2.01 13.40
N SER A 128 -3.09 -1.27 14.07
CA SER A 128 -2.44 -1.75 15.29
C SER A 128 -3.39 -1.87 16.47
N SER A 129 -3.41 -3.05 17.11
CA SER A 129 -4.01 -3.30 18.43
C SER A 129 -3.28 -4.46 19.14
N PRO A 130 -3.29 -4.52 20.47
CA PRO A 130 -2.75 -5.68 21.19
C PRO A 130 -3.38 -7.00 20.74
N ASP A 131 -4.69 -6.99 20.47
CA ASP A 131 -5.47 -8.15 20.03
C ASP A 131 -5.04 -8.67 18.66
N LEU A 132 -4.82 -7.79 17.67
CA LEU A 132 -4.29 -8.19 16.36
C LEU A 132 -2.89 -8.82 16.52
N PHE A 133 -2.05 -8.21 17.34
CA PHE A 133 -0.67 -8.67 17.53
C PHE A 133 -0.62 -10.03 18.23
N LEU A 134 -1.48 -10.23 19.22
CA LEU A 134 -1.67 -11.52 19.88
C LEU A 134 -2.16 -12.58 18.88
N SER A 135 -3.17 -12.24 18.05
CA SER A 135 -3.69 -13.15 17.02
C SER A 135 -2.60 -13.57 16.04
N LEU A 136 -1.83 -12.62 15.50
CA LEU A 136 -0.71 -12.91 14.60
C LEU A 136 0.32 -13.83 15.25
N ARG A 137 0.65 -13.60 16.52
CA ARG A 137 1.57 -14.47 17.27
C ARG A 137 1.02 -15.88 17.43
N GLN A 138 -0.26 -16.02 17.75
CA GLN A 138 -0.93 -17.32 17.88
C GLN A 138 -0.95 -18.10 16.55
N HIS A 139 -0.99 -17.39 15.42
CA HIS A 139 -0.89 -17.96 14.07
C HIS A 139 0.57 -18.15 13.60
N GLY A 140 1.56 -17.96 14.48
CA GLY A 140 2.96 -18.23 14.16
C GLY A 140 3.67 -17.10 13.39
N HIS A 141 3.18 -15.86 13.51
CA HIS A 141 3.76 -14.68 12.88
C HIS A 141 4.27 -13.66 13.91
N GLY A 142 5.37 -12.98 13.59
CA GLY A 142 5.85 -11.80 14.31
C GLY A 142 5.10 -10.54 13.84
N ALA A 143 4.90 -9.58 14.74
CA ALA A 143 4.27 -8.31 14.41
C ALA A 143 5.00 -7.12 15.07
N THR A 144 5.11 -6.01 14.35
CA THR A 144 5.61 -4.72 14.84
C THR A 144 4.82 -3.59 14.20
N GLY A 145 4.33 -2.65 14.99
CA GLY A 145 3.57 -1.52 14.45
C GLY A 145 3.64 -0.31 15.34
N THR A 146 3.43 0.87 14.76
CA THR A 146 3.18 2.06 15.57
C THR A 146 1.77 2.00 16.14
N ALA A 147 1.55 2.59 17.31
CA ALA A 147 0.26 2.49 18.01
C ALA A 147 -0.39 3.85 18.21
N HIS A 148 -1.69 3.91 17.97
CA HIS A 148 -2.51 5.04 18.36
C HIS A 148 -2.86 4.95 19.86
N PRO A 149 -2.92 6.06 20.63
CA PRO A 149 -3.29 6.03 22.06
C PRO A 149 -4.60 5.31 22.38
N ASN A 150 -5.54 5.30 21.42
CA ASN A 150 -6.87 4.72 21.59
C ASN A 150 -6.96 3.26 21.09
N CYS A 151 -5.85 2.59 20.80
CA CYS A 151 -5.85 1.22 20.28
C CYS A 151 -5.88 0.13 21.36
N GLY A 152 -6.21 0.48 22.61
CA GLY A 152 -6.13 -0.44 23.75
C GLY A 152 -4.74 -0.60 24.36
N ILE A 153 -3.79 0.31 24.03
CA ILE A 153 -2.47 0.33 24.67
C ILE A 153 -2.55 0.72 26.15
N TYR A 154 -1.50 0.42 26.91
CA TYR A 154 -1.34 0.73 28.32
C TYR A 154 -1.69 2.19 28.60
N LYS A 155 -2.62 2.40 29.54
CA LYS A 155 -3.26 3.70 29.76
C LYS A 155 -2.27 4.83 30.03
N GLU A 156 -1.21 4.58 30.81
CA GLU A 156 -0.21 5.61 31.05
C GLU A 156 0.52 6.04 29.78
N PHE A 157 0.76 5.13 28.84
CA PHE A 157 1.40 5.47 27.55
C PHE A 157 0.52 6.37 26.70
N ALA A 158 -0.79 6.13 26.70
CA ALA A 158 -1.75 7.03 26.08
C ALA A 158 -1.70 8.43 26.73
N ASP A 159 -1.69 8.50 28.07
CA ASP A 159 -1.59 9.76 28.81
C ASP A 159 -0.28 10.51 28.52
N TYR A 160 0.85 9.80 28.47
CA TYR A 160 2.15 10.40 28.11
C TYR A 160 2.14 10.96 26.69
N LYS A 161 1.50 10.27 25.73
CA LYS A 161 1.39 10.74 24.34
C LYS A 161 0.55 12.01 24.23
N VAL A 162 -0.55 12.11 24.97
CA VAL A 162 -1.36 13.34 25.03
C VAL A 162 -0.55 14.48 25.64
N LYS A 163 0.11 14.25 26.78
CA LYS A 163 0.96 15.26 27.43
C LYS A 163 2.15 15.68 26.56
N ASP A 164 2.66 14.80 25.70
CA ASP A 164 3.77 15.08 24.79
C ASP A 164 3.48 16.23 23.82
N GLN A 165 2.22 16.43 23.42
CA GLN A 165 1.82 17.51 22.52
C GLN A 165 2.23 18.89 23.06
N SER A 166 2.22 19.04 24.39
CA SER A 166 2.67 20.24 25.12
C SER A 166 4.15 20.21 25.53
N GLY A 167 4.90 19.16 25.14
CA GLY A 167 6.28 18.89 25.54
C GLY A 167 6.42 18.40 26.98
N LYS A 168 5.33 17.89 27.59
CA LYS A 168 5.26 17.51 29.02
C LYS A 168 5.05 16.01 29.23
N SER A 169 5.50 15.16 28.31
CA SER A 169 5.42 13.70 28.46
C SER A 169 6.19 13.17 29.67
N GLY A 170 7.18 13.92 30.17
CA GLY A 170 8.05 13.48 31.27
C GLY A 170 9.23 12.62 30.82
N PHE A 171 9.33 12.33 29.51
CA PHE A 171 10.43 11.56 28.93
C PHE A 171 11.61 12.47 28.57
N LYS A 172 12.83 12.00 28.85
CA LYS A 172 14.06 12.53 28.25
C LYS A 172 14.18 12.07 26.80
N PHE A 173 14.97 12.78 25.99
CA PHE A 173 15.26 12.32 24.64
C PHE A 173 15.88 10.91 24.68
N ASN A 174 15.42 10.07 23.77
CA ASN A 174 15.84 8.68 23.58
C ASN A 174 15.53 7.73 24.76
N GLU A 175 14.77 8.20 25.76
CA GLU A 175 14.21 7.36 26.83
C GLU A 175 13.18 6.37 26.25
N ILE A 176 13.20 5.15 26.76
CA ILE A 176 12.25 4.10 26.43
C ILE A 176 11.61 3.60 27.72
N ARG A 177 10.32 3.32 27.66
CA ARG A 177 9.60 2.52 28.66
C ARG A 177 8.88 1.39 27.96
N VAL A 178 8.92 0.20 28.56
CA VAL A 178 8.29 -1.00 28.04
C VAL A 178 7.38 -1.59 29.10
N VAL A 179 6.17 -1.97 28.70
CA VAL A 179 5.24 -2.70 29.55
C VAL A 179 4.65 -3.83 28.70
N PRO A 180 4.81 -5.11 29.09
CA PRO A 180 4.14 -6.21 28.41
C PRO A 180 2.64 -6.17 28.68
N THR A 181 1.83 -6.75 27.80
CA THR A 181 0.43 -7.08 28.09
C THR A 181 0.33 -8.05 29.29
N PRO A 182 -0.82 -8.15 29.98
CA PRO A 182 -0.96 -9.01 31.17
C PRO A 182 -0.61 -10.49 30.94
N ASP A 183 -0.80 -10.99 29.72
CA ASP A 183 -0.45 -12.34 29.28
C ASP A 183 1.02 -12.50 28.85
N ASN A 184 1.80 -11.41 28.91
CA ASN A 184 3.20 -11.32 28.50
C ASN A 184 3.47 -11.71 27.04
N GLN A 185 2.48 -11.59 26.15
CA GLN A 185 2.58 -11.97 24.75
C GLN A 185 2.91 -10.81 23.80
N VAL A 186 2.57 -9.57 24.17
CA VAL A 186 2.79 -8.38 23.34
C VAL A 186 3.50 -7.30 24.16
N ASN A 187 4.63 -6.81 23.67
CA ASN A 187 5.33 -5.69 24.27
C ASN A 187 4.76 -4.38 23.77
N GLN A 188 4.43 -3.51 24.72
CA GLN A 188 3.98 -2.14 24.47
C GLN A 188 5.16 -1.24 24.79
N ILE A 189 5.55 -0.37 23.86
CA ILE A 189 6.80 0.37 23.93
C ILE A 189 6.51 1.86 23.71
N ALA A 190 6.94 2.70 24.65
CA ALA A 190 6.93 4.15 24.50
C ALA A 190 8.37 4.65 24.36
N TRP A 191 8.67 5.34 23.25
CA TRP A 191 10.00 5.88 22.98
C TRP A 191 9.93 7.36 22.65
N LYS A 192 10.83 8.16 23.23
CA LYS A 192 10.88 9.60 22.99
C LYS A 192 11.92 9.98 21.92
N ASP A 193 11.43 10.33 20.73
CA ASP A 193 12.20 10.95 19.64
C ASP A 193 11.80 12.43 19.48
N ASN A 194 11.55 12.91 18.25
CA ASN A 194 10.97 14.22 17.97
C ASN A 194 9.59 14.39 18.61
N ALA A 195 8.84 13.30 18.69
CA ALA A 195 7.61 13.15 19.44
C ALA A 195 7.70 11.83 20.20
N LEU A 196 6.87 11.67 21.22
CA LEU A 196 6.70 10.36 21.83
C LEU A 196 6.07 9.43 20.79
N VAL A 197 6.70 8.30 20.51
CA VAL A 197 6.21 7.27 19.60
C VAL A 197 5.81 6.07 20.44
N LEU A 198 4.66 5.49 20.10
CA LEU A 198 4.17 4.27 20.73
C LEU A 198 4.30 3.14 19.71
N PHE A 199 4.74 1.98 20.17
CA PHE A 199 4.80 0.76 19.37
C PHE A 199 4.14 -0.39 20.11
N LEU A 200 3.64 -1.33 19.33
CA LEU A 200 3.36 -2.71 19.74
C LEU A 200 4.35 -3.62 19.04
N SER A 201 4.82 -4.66 19.72
CA SER A 201 5.60 -5.71 19.07
C SER A 201 5.51 -7.05 19.79
N THR A 202 5.51 -8.13 19.01
CA THR A 202 5.68 -9.50 19.51
C THR A 202 7.10 -10.03 19.35
N VAL A 203 7.94 -9.28 18.63
CA VAL A 203 9.32 -9.66 18.26
C VAL A 203 10.36 -8.96 19.14
N PHE A 204 10.20 -7.65 19.36
CA PHE A 204 11.17 -6.84 20.09
C PHE A 204 10.83 -6.73 21.57
N LYS A 205 11.85 -6.78 22.44
CA LYS A 205 11.74 -6.47 23.86
C LYS A 205 11.63 -4.96 24.10
N GLY A 206 12.20 -4.16 23.21
CA GLY A 206 12.17 -2.70 23.23
C GLY A 206 13.43 -2.06 23.83
N ASP A 207 14.31 -2.83 24.46
CA ASP A 207 15.60 -2.38 24.96
C ASP A 207 16.75 -2.59 23.96
N GLU A 208 16.52 -3.36 22.89
CA GLU A 208 17.49 -3.55 21.81
C GLU A 208 17.76 -2.23 21.10
N ARG A 209 19.03 -1.95 20.82
CA ARG A 209 19.46 -0.69 20.22
C ARG A 209 20.39 -0.92 19.04
N CYS A 210 20.38 0.02 18.09
CA CYS A 210 21.29 0.05 16.96
C CYS A 210 21.72 1.50 16.67
N GLU A 211 22.91 1.65 16.09
CA GLU A 211 23.44 2.96 15.74
C GLU A 211 22.82 3.48 14.44
N ARG A 212 22.33 4.73 14.47
CA ARG A 212 21.79 5.43 13.31
C ARG A 212 22.23 6.89 13.31
N TRP A 213 22.66 7.36 12.14
CA TRP A 213 22.85 8.78 11.91
C TRP A 213 21.51 9.50 11.89
N ARG A 214 21.41 10.56 12.68
CA ARG A 214 20.20 11.37 12.81
C ARG A 214 20.53 12.83 12.57
N LYS A 215 19.62 13.54 11.92
CA LYS A 215 19.71 14.98 11.70
C LYS A 215 18.97 15.71 12.80
N ARG A 216 19.49 16.89 13.17
CA ARG A 216 18.81 17.80 14.10
C ARG A 216 17.47 18.24 13.51
N PRO A 217 16.35 18.10 14.25
CA PRO A 217 15.06 18.53 13.75
C PRO A 217 14.96 20.05 13.62
N SER A 218 14.43 20.54 12.50
CA SER A 218 14.17 21.96 12.25
C SER A 218 12.82 22.46 12.80
N THR A 219 11.97 21.57 13.29
CA THR A 219 10.62 21.91 13.75
C THR A 219 10.62 22.73 15.04
N LYS A 220 9.67 23.67 15.19
CA LYS A 220 9.50 24.46 16.42
C LYS A 220 8.53 23.82 17.43
N LYS A 221 8.00 22.64 17.14
CA LYS A 221 7.03 21.94 18.00
C LYS A 221 7.65 21.64 19.37
N ALA A 222 6.86 21.84 20.43
CA ALA A 222 7.31 21.62 21.81
C ALA A 222 7.78 20.17 22.04
N THR A 223 7.20 19.21 21.32
CA THR A 223 7.56 17.80 21.33
C THR A 223 9.05 17.57 21.02
N ALA A 224 9.65 18.36 20.12
CA ALA A 224 11.00 18.15 19.62
C ALA A 224 12.09 18.84 20.46
N ARG A 225 11.71 19.58 21.52
CA ARG A 225 12.68 20.28 22.38
C ARG A 225 13.72 19.33 23.02
N PRO A 226 13.37 18.11 23.49
CA PRO A 226 14.36 17.20 24.09
C PRO A 226 15.48 16.82 23.12
N ILE A 227 15.14 16.42 21.89
CA ILE A 227 16.14 16.07 20.87
C ILE A 227 16.94 17.30 20.43
N GLN A 228 16.32 18.47 20.28
CA GLN A 228 17.06 19.69 19.92
C GLN A 228 18.09 20.08 20.98
N ARG A 229 17.74 19.96 22.26
CA ARG A 229 18.69 20.16 23.37
C ARG A 229 19.83 19.14 23.34
N PHE A 230 19.53 17.87 23.04
CA PHE A 230 20.56 16.83 22.89
C PHE A 230 21.52 17.12 21.73
N PHE A 231 21.01 17.63 20.60
CA PHE A 231 21.86 18.00 19.47
C PHE A 231 22.68 19.27 19.71
N GLY A 232 22.17 20.23 20.50
CA GLY A 232 22.81 21.54 20.63
C GLY A 232 22.85 22.23 19.28
N ASP A 233 24.06 22.59 18.83
CA ASP A 233 24.31 23.24 17.53
C ASP A 233 24.74 22.25 16.44
N GLU A 234 24.96 20.97 16.77
CA GLU A 234 25.39 19.97 15.79
C GLU A 234 24.25 19.63 14.82
N ALA A 235 24.55 19.58 13.53
CA ALA A 235 23.55 19.29 12.48
C ALA A 235 23.16 17.81 12.42
N SER A 236 24.08 16.91 12.77
CA SER A 236 23.89 15.46 12.73
C SER A 236 24.69 14.75 13.81
N LYS A 237 24.15 13.67 14.38
CA LYS A 237 24.80 12.83 15.38
C LYS A 237 24.57 11.35 15.09
N LEU A 238 25.55 10.52 15.43
CA LEU A 238 25.34 9.08 15.53
C LEU A 238 24.67 8.79 16.87
N ILE A 239 23.52 8.12 16.86
CA ILE A 239 22.70 7.89 18.06
C ILE A 239 22.35 6.41 18.13
N SER A 240 22.41 5.84 19.34
CA SER A 240 21.91 4.49 19.64
C SER A 240 20.39 4.54 19.80
N THR A 241 19.66 4.25 18.72
CA THR A 241 18.19 4.27 18.66
C THR A 241 17.60 2.88 18.90
N PRO A 242 16.37 2.76 19.44
CA PRO A 242 15.73 1.47 19.58
C PRO A 242 15.64 0.72 18.25
N THR A 243 16.04 -0.55 18.24
CA THR A 243 16.00 -1.41 17.05
C THR A 243 14.58 -1.56 16.51
N VAL A 244 13.57 -1.59 17.39
CA VAL A 244 12.14 -1.62 16.97
C VAL A 244 11.78 -0.42 16.08
N ALA A 245 12.22 0.79 16.46
CA ALA A 245 11.90 2.01 15.72
C ALA A 245 12.68 2.09 14.41
N THR A 246 13.93 1.64 14.43
CA THR A 246 14.77 1.60 13.24
C THR A 246 14.23 0.59 12.22
N THR A 247 13.97 -0.65 12.65
CA THR A 247 13.45 -1.70 11.79
C THR A 247 12.08 -1.32 11.24
N TYR A 248 11.18 -0.78 12.07
CA TYR A 248 9.88 -0.30 11.61
C TYR A 248 10.01 0.73 10.48
N ASN A 249 10.88 1.73 10.62
CA ASN A 249 11.07 2.75 9.58
C ASN A 249 11.69 2.17 8.31
N ASP A 250 12.66 1.26 8.44
CA ASP A 250 13.32 0.63 7.29
C ASP A 250 12.30 -0.21 6.49
N GLU A 251 11.44 -0.95 7.18
CA GLU A 251 10.44 -1.85 6.57
C GLU A 251 9.20 -1.12 6.03
N MET A 252 8.61 -0.19 6.79
CA MET A 252 7.45 0.58 6.32
C MET A 252 7.78 1.48 5.11
N ASN A 253 9.03 1.93 4.98
CA ASN A 253 9.48 2.68 3.81
C ASN A 253 9.38 1.88 2.50
N HIS A 254 9.23 0.54 2.55
CA HIS A 254 8.95 -0.24 1.34
C HIS A 254 7.58 0.10 0.72
N VAL A 255 6.57 0.38 1.54
CA VAL A 255 5.23 0.81 1.07
C VAL A 255 5.35 2.18 0.38
N ASP A 256 5.96 3.16 1.05
CA ASP A 256 6.19 4.51 0.51
C ASP A 256 6.89 4.47 -0.87
N ARG A 257 7.88 3.57 -1.02
CA ARG A 257 8.59 3.37 -2.28
C ARG A 257 7.70 2.74 -3.35
N GLY A 258 6.82 1.80 -2.98
CA GLY A 258 5.81 1.23 -3.85
C GLY A 258 4.86 2.31 -4.40
N ASP A 259 4.34 3.15 -3.51
CA ASP A 259 3.46 4.26 -3.84
C ASP A 259 4.14 5.29 -4.74
N GLN A 260 5.37 5.68 -4.39
CA GLN A 260 6.20 6.57 -5.21
C GLN A 260 6.43 6.01 -6.61
N MET A 261 6.70 4.71 -6.72
CA MET A 261 6.91 4.03 -8.00
C MET A 261 5.66 4.06 -8.88
N ARG A 262 4.45 3.92 -8.30
CA ARG A 262 3.19 4.06 -9.04
C ARG A 262 2.95 5.52 -9.45
N ALA A 263 3.16 6.46 -8.54
CA ALA A 263 2.91 7.88 -8.78
C ALA A 263 3.81 8.49 -9.87
N TYR A 264 5.08 8.08 -9.97
CA TYR A 264 6.04 8.68 -10.90
C TYR A 264 5.80 8.40 -12.39
N GLN A 265 5.10 7.31 -12.71
CA GLN A 265 4.81 6.93 -14.10
C GLN A 265 3.32 6.62 -14.28
N GLY A 266 2.47 7.14 -13.39
CA GLY A 266 1.05 6.83 -13.33
C GLY A 266 0.27 7.30 -14.56
N TYR A 267 -0.95 6.80 -14.68
CA TYR A 267 -1.84 7.16 -15.79
C TYR A 267 -2.37 8.60 -15.68
N ASP A 268 -1.78 9.53 -16.44
CA ASP A 268 -2.12 10.97 -16.44
C ASP A 268 -3.40 11.34 -17.24
N HIS A 269 -4.46 10.52 -17.16
CA HIS A 269 -5.76 10.88 -17.75
C HIS A 269 -6.79 11.20 -16.67
N PRO A 270 -7.46 12.37 -16.72
CA PRO A 270 -8.54 12.67 -15.80
C PRO A 270 -9.71 11.68 -15.96
N ILE A 271 -9.98 10.92 -14.91
CA ILE A 271 -11.14 10.02 -14.84
C ILE A 271 -12.22 10.71 -14.01
N ARG A 272 -13.27 11.18 -14.69
CA ARG A 272 -14.43 11.84 -14.05
C ARG A 272 -15.73 11.03 -14.17
N ARG A 273 -15.70 9.94 -14.94
CA ARG A 273 -16.82 9.02 -15.17
C ARG A 273 -16.25 7.61 -15.29
N GLY A 274 -16.98 6.61 -14.82
CA GLY A 274 -16.52 5.23 -14.77
C GLY A 274 -15.52 5.03 -13.64
N ALA A 275 -16.01 5.00 -12.40
CA ALA A 275 -15.22 4.77 -11.20
C ALA A 275 -14.33 3.51 -11.30
N TRP A 276 -14.83 2.44 -11.92
CA TRP A 276 -14.07 1.22 -12.21
C TRP A 276 -12.81 1.48 -13.05
N GLN A 277 -12.77 2.54 -13.88
CA GLN A 277 -11.58 2.91 -14.65
C GLN A 277 -10.43 3.37 -13.75
N ALA A 278 -10.75 4.03 -12.63
CA ALA A 278 -9.73 4.41 -11.65
C ALA A 278 -9.10 3.14 -11.06
N LEU A 279 -9.91 2.22 -10.55
CA LEU A 279 -9.43 0.96 -9.98
C LEU A 279 -8.64 0.13 -11.00
N THR A 280 -9.15 -0.04 -12.21
CA THR A 280 -8.52 -0.90 -13.22
C THR A 280 -7.33 -0.24 -13.91
N TRP A 281 -7.54 0.90 -14.58
CA TRP A 281 -6.52 1.49 -15.44
C TRP A 281 -5.47 2.33 -14.70
N THR A 282 -5.81 2.92 -13.56
CA THR A 282 -4.87 3.79 -12.81
C THR A 282 -4.23 3.11 -11.63
N PHE A 283 -4.85 2.04 -11.12
CA PHE A 283 -4.29 1.29 -10.01
C PHE A 283 -3.79 -0.09 -10.46
N LEU A 284 -4.68 -1.02 -10.82
CA LEU A 284 -4.29 -2.39 -11.14
C LEU A 284 -3.30 -2.49 -12.31
N LEU A 285 -3.49 -1.71 -13.38
CA LEU A 285 -2.54 -1.68 -14.50
C LEU A 285 -1.17 -1.14 -14.05
N ASP A 286 -1.15 -0.11 -13.21
CA ASP A 286 0.10 0.44 -12.69
C ASP A 286 0.80 -0.55 -11.74
N VAL A 287 0.04 -1.33 -10.94
CA VAL A 287 0.58 -2.45 -10.15
C VAL A 287 1.25 -3.47 -11.08
N VAL A 288 0.62 -3.90 -12.17
CA VAL A 288 1.23 -4.84 -13.13
C VAL A 288 2.49 -4.27 -13.77
N LEU A 289 2.49 -2.99 -14.15
CA LEU A 289 3.64 -2.34 -14.77
C LEU A 289 4.81 -2.20 -13.78
N VAL A 290 4.54 -1.90 -12.51
CA VAL A 290 5.56 -1.83 -11.46
C VAL A 290 6.05 -3.22 -11.09
N ASN A 291 5.16 -4.20 -10.89
CA ASN A 291 5.54 -5.58 -10.56
C ASN A 291 6.37 -6.21 -11.67
N SER A 292 5.99 -6.03 -12.94
CA SER A 292 6.81 -6.51 -14.08
C SER A 292 8.19 -5.85 -14.13
N TYR A 293 8.30 -4.57 -13.78
CA TYR A 293 9.59 -3.89 -13.67
C TYR A 293 10.45 -4.48 -12.54
N LEU A 294 9.85 -4.73 -11.38
CA LEU A 294 10.55 -5.34 -10.24
C LEU A 294 10.99 -6.76 -10.57
N LEU A 295 10.13 -7.58 -11.16
CA LEU A 295 10.46 -8.92 -11.63
C LEU A 295 11.60 -8.90 -12.64
N GLN A 296 11.59 -7.97 -13.60
CA GLN A 296 12.71 -7.87 -14.54
C GLN A 296 14.00 -7.41 -13.84
N ARG A 297 13.88 -6.55 -12.81
CA ARG A 297 15.03 -5.96 -12.11
C ARG A 297 15.68 -6.93 -11.12
N HIS A 298 14.88 -7.76 -10.45
CA HIS A 298 15.29 -8.62 -9.33
C HIS A 298 15.25 -10.12 -9.68
N GLY A 299 14.45 -10.51 -10.67
CA GLY A 299 14.46 -11.86 -11.20
C GLY A 299 15.73 -12.16 -12.01
N GLN A 300 15.75 -13.36 -12.58
CA GLN A 300 16.81 -13.82 -13.48
C GLN A 300 16.28 -14.01 -14.92
N PRO A 301 15.73 -12.96 -15.55
CA PRO A 301 15.20 -13.14 -16.90
C PRO A 301 16.34 -13.24 -17.92
N ASN A 302 16.10 -14.00 -18.99
CA ASN A 302 17.05 -14.17 -20.11
C ASN A 302 17.15 -12.94 -21.03
N TRP A 303 16.81 -11.74 -20.54
CA TRP A 303 16.86 -10.49 -21.32
C TRP A 303 17.69 -9.41 -20.60
N SER A 304 18.05 -8.37 -21.34
CA SER A 304 18.83 -7.25 -20.81
C SER A 304 18.09 -6.55 -19.67
N ARG A 305 18.81 -6.30 -18.57
CA ARG A 305 18.28 -5.62 -17.39
C ARG A 305 18.05 -4.13 -17.67
N TYR A 306 16.85 -3.65 -17.36
CA TYR A 306 16.47 -2.25 -17.33
C TYR A 306 16.54 -1.66 -15.90
N THR A 307 17.17 -0.49 -15.76
CA THR A 307 17.38 0.19 -14.46
C THR A 307 16.40 1.34 -14.20
N SER A 308 15.54 1.66 -15.17
CA SER A 308 14.51 2.68 -15.02
C SER A 308 13.15 2.16 -15.46
N GLN A 309 12.10 2.55 -14.73
CA GLN A 309 10.73 2.23 -15.09
C GLN A 309 10.33 2.79 -16.46
N LYS A 310 10.78 4.03 -16.76
CA LYS A 310 10.49 4.68 -18.04
C LYS A 310 10.98 3.85 -19.21
N GLU A 311 12.22 3.37 -19.15
CA GLU A 311 12.79 2.55 -20.21
C GLU A 311 12.11 1.18 -20.31
N TRP A 312 11.78 0.57 -19.16
CA TRP A 312 11.04 -0.67 -19.12
C TRP A 312 9.64 -0.55 -19.75
N ARG A 313 8.86 0.47 -19.35
CA ARG A 313 7.55 0.76 -19.95
C ARG A 313 7.67 1.07 -21.44
N ARG A 314 8.72 1.77 -21.87
CA ARG A 314 9.02 2.02 -23.29
C ARG A 314 9.28 0.72 -24.06
N ARG A 315 10.03 -0.21 -23.48
CA ARG A 315 10.28 -1.54 -24.05
C ARG A 315 8.97 -2.32 -24.24
N ILE A 316 8.12 -2.38 -23.21
CA ILE A 316 6.80 -3.03 -23.28
C ILE A 316 5.95 -2.40 -24.38
N TYR A 317 5.82 -1.08 -24.37
CA TYR A 317 5.07 -0.32 -25.38
C TYR A 317 5.53 -0.66 -26.80
N ASN A 318 6.85 -0.64 -27.05
CA ASN A 318 7.40 -0.91 -28.37
C ASN A 318 7.10 -2.35 -28.84
N GLU A 319 7.19 -3.34 -27.96
CA GLU A 319 6.91 -4.74 -28.34
C GLU A 319 5.42 -4.98 -28.57
N LEU A 320 4.52 -4.42 -27.75
CA LEU A 320 3.08 -4.46 -27.99
C LEU A 320 2.71 -3.79 -29.31
N PHE A 321 3.31 -2.65 -29.63
CA PHE A 321 3.07 -1.94 -30.88
C PHE A 321 3.55 -2.74 -32.09
N LYS A 322 4.75 -3.33 -32.01
CA LYS A 322 5.27 -4.23 -33.06
C LYS A 322 4.37 -5.44 -33.26
N GLY A 323 3.91 -6.09 -32.19
CA GLY A 323 2.98 -7.22 -32.24
C GLY A 323 1.69 -6.86 -32.99
N PHE A 324 1.02 -5.79 -32.56
CA PHE A 324 -0.20 -5.30 -33.19
C PHE A 324 -0.03 -4.97 -34.69
N HIS A 325 1.14 -4.46 -35.07
CA HIS A 325 1.42 -4.11 -36.47
C HIS A 325 1.89 -5.29 -37.33
N ARG A 326 2.51 -6.32 -36.75
CA ARG A 326 2.87 -7.58 -37.43
C ARG A 326 1.64 -8.43 -37.75
N GLU A 327 0.63 -8.42 -36.89
CA GLU A 327 -0.60 -9.21 -37.02
C GLU A 327 -1.65 -8.61 -37.97
N ARG A 328 -1.37 -7.53 -38.70
CA ARG A 328 -2.33 -7.03 -39.71
C ARG A 328 -2.48 -8.10 -40.80
N PRO A 329 -3.65 -8.73 -40.96
CA PRO A 329 -3.82 -9.70 -42.02
C PRO A 329 -3.61 -9.02 -43.38
N PRO A 330 -2.97 -9.69 -44.35
CA PRO A 330 -2.97 -9.24 -45.74
C PRO A 330 -4.42 -8.94 -46.16
N GLY A 331 -4.67 -7.73 -46.68
CA GLY A 331 -6.02 -7.31 -47.08
C GLY A 331 -6.86 -6.56 -46.03
N TRP A 332 -6.38 -6.35 -44.80
CA TRP A 332 -7.08 -5.51 -43.81
C TRP A 332 -7.34 -4.08 -44.33
N ALA A 333 -6.37 -3.50 -45.04
CA ALA A 333 -6.53 -2.20 -45.68
C ALA A 333 -7.64 -2.20 -46.73
N ALA A 334 -7.79 -3.28 -47.52
CA ALA A 334 -8.85 -3.44 -48.50
C ALA A 334 -10.23 -3.63 -47.85
N LYS A 335 -10.29 -4.36 -46.72
CA LYS A 335 -11.52 -4.56 -45.93
C LYS A 335 -12.00 -3.25 -45.30
N VAL A 336 -11.08 -2.44 -44.76
CA VAL A 336 -11.37 -1.10 -44.24
C VAL A 336 -11.79 -0.14 -45.36
N LYS A 337 -11.18 -0.22 -46.55
CA LYS A 337 -11.58 0.56 -47.72
C LYS A 337 -13.02 0.23 -48.15
N LYS A 338 -13.35 -1.06 -48.30
CA LYS A 338 -14.72 -1.54 -48.60
C LYS A 338 -15.75 -1.08 -47.55
N LEU A 339 -15.41 -1.14 -46.27
CA LEU A 339 -16.30 -0.66 -45.20
C LEU A 339 -16.51 0.86 -45.29
N LYS A 340 -15.47 1.64 -45.53
CA LYS A 340 -15.60 3.10 -45.70
C LYS A 340 -16.43 3.48 -46.92
N GLU A 341 -16.30 2.75 -48.04
CA GLU A 341 -17.12 2.93 -49.24
C GLU A 341 -18.59 2.56 -48.96
N ALA A 342 -18.83 1.45 -48.25
CA ALA A 342 -20.18 1.03 -47.87
C ALA A 342 -20.87 2.00 -46.88
N PHE A 343 -20.14 2.61 -45.96
CA PHE A 343 -20.69 3.58 -45.00
C PHE A 343 -20.65 5.04 -45.49
N GLY A 344 -19.90 5.34 -46.55
CA GLY A 344 -19.81 6.67 -47.16
C GLY A 344 -20.88 6.97 -48.19
N ALA A 345 -21.56 5.95 -48.72
CA ALA A 345 -22.63 6.08 -49.72
C ALA A 345 -24.01 6.44 -49.14
N GLY A 346 -24.13 6.58 -47.82
CA GLY A 346 -25.39 6.90 -47.13
C GLY A 346 -25.57 8.36 -46.71
N GLN A 347 -24.71 9.28 -47.18
CA GLN A 347 -24.86 10.72 -46.99
C GLN A 347 -24.71 11.44 -48.33
N GLN A 348 -25.77 11.38 -49.15
CA GLN A 348 -26.10 12.42 -50.13
C GLN A 348 -27.59 12.70 -50.03
#